data_AF-A0A373DIW0-F1
#
_entry.id   AF-A0A373DIW0-F1
#
_cell.length_a   1.000
_cell.length_b   1.000
_cell.length_c   1.000
_cell.angle_alpha   90.00
_cell.angle_beta   90.00
_cell.angle_gamma   90.00
#
_symmetry.space_group_name_H-M   'P 1'
#
loop_
_entity.id
_entity.type
_entity.pdbx_description
1 polymer ?
#
loop_
_entity_poly.entity_id
_entity_poly.type
_entity_poly.pdbx_seq_one_letter_code
_entity_poly.pdbx_strand_id
1 'polypeptide(L)'
;MTWKTLRENAYLTFNDVVLEGRIEYDPSQHALAIVHPDTGEKEVLTVDLLASGFVARPGEVFVKDWSEHSGLAHTLARNGIAAFIEAVLVGPFQQPAYRMRVLAESLVFPTKESHSQLAVLLPQTEEAIAEAHRAACAAASGNSNDAEIEPLWDLAETLMAALQIGGEIRP
;
A
#
# COMPACT_ATOMS: atom_id res chain seq x y z
N MET A 1 20.93 -1.30 8.09
CA MET A 1 19.79 -0.50 7.60
C MET A 1 19.69 -0.77 6.11
N THR A 2 18.64 -1.45 5.70
CA THR A 2 18.42 -1.83 4.29
C THR A 2 17.13 -1.17 3.85
N TRP A 3 17.26 0.08 3.43
CA TRP A 3 16.15 0.84 2.89
C TRP A 3 15.75 0.28 1.53
N LYS A 4 14.49 -0.10 1.38
CA LYS A 4 13.88 -0.53 0.13
C LYS A 4 12.97 0.58 -0.39
N THR A 5 13.17 0.99 -1.64
CA THR A 5 12.22 1.87 -2.31
C THR A 5 10.87 1.18 -2.45
N LEU A 6 9.82 1.82 -1.93
CA LEU A 6 8.43 1.42 -2.16
C LEU A 6 7.81 2.18 -3.34
N ARG A 7 8.18 3.45 -3.50
CA ARG A 7 7.64 4.32 -4.56
C ARG A 7 8.64 5.39 -4.93
N GLU A 8 8.93 5.52 -6.23
CA GLU A 8 9.87 6.53 -6.74
C GLU A 8 9.34 7.96 -6.66
N ASN A 9 8.04 8.14 -6.88
CA ASN A 9 7.39 9.45 -6.88
C ASN A 9 6.13 9.42 -6.02
N ALA A 10 6.18 10.00 -4.84
CA ALA A 10 5.05 10.20 -3.95
C ALA A 10 4.80 11.68 -3.74
N TYR A 11 3.52 12.03 -3.60
CA TYR A 11 3.07 13.36 -3.24
C TYR A 11 2.11 13.25 -2.05
N LEU A 12 2.60 13.66 -0.88
CA LEU A 12 1.87 13.60 0.37
C LEU A 12 1.42 15.01 0.75
N THR A 13 0.12 15.24 0.81
CA THR A 13 -0.48 16.51 1.24
C THR A 13 -1.34 16.27 2.47
N PHE A 14 -0.96 16.88 3.58
CA PHE A 14 -1.67 16.82 4.86
C PHE A 14 -1.49 18.14 5.62
N ASN A 15 -2.55 18.64 6.24
CA ASN A 15 -2.65 20.02 6.72
C ASN A 15 -2.15 21.03 5.65
N ASP A 16 -1.12 21.80 5.98
CA ASP A 16 -0.43 22.77 5.11
C ASP A 16 0.97 22.29 4.69
N VAL A 17 1.27 21.00 4.87
CA VAL A 17 2.54 20.37 4.50
C VAL A 17 2.38 19.61 3.18
N VAL A 18 3.37 19.81 2.31
CA VAL A 18 3.54 19.04 1.08
C VAL A 18 4.89 18.38 1.13
N LEU A 19 4.91 17.05 1.06
CA LEU A 19 6.13 16.27 0.93
C LEU A 19 6.12 15.58 -0.43
N GLU A 20 7.19 15.76 -1.19
CA GLU A 20 7.40 15.10 -2.46
C GLU A 20 8.71 14.33 -2.47
N GLY A 21 8.71 13.20 -3.18
CA GLY A 21 9.91 12.40 -3.37
C GLY A 21 9.70 10.90 -3.28
N ARG A 22 10.80 10.20 -3.04
CA ARG A 22 10.83 8.73 -3.03
C ARG A 22 10.49 8.20 -1.65
N ILE A 23 9.55 7.28 -1.57
CA ILE A 23 9.23 6.57 -0.32
C ILE A 23 10.12 5.35 -0.19
N GLU A 24 10.81 5.26 0.94
CA GLU A 24 11.64 4.14 1.33
C GLU A 24 11.12 3.50 2.62
N TYR A 25 11.33 2.19 2.76
CA TYR A 25 10.99 1.40 3.92
C TYR A 25 12.19 0.62 4.43
N ASP A 26 12.47 0.70 5.73
CA ASP A 26 13.42 -0.19 6.41
C ASP A 26 12.66 -1.21 7.26
N PRO A 27 12.59 -2.49 6.86
CA PRO A 27 11.90 -3.54 7.61
C PRO A 27 12.57 -3.88 8.94
N SER A 28 13.88 -3.60 9.09
CA SER A 28 14.59 -3.85 10.36
C SER A 28 14.26 -2.82 11.43
N GLN A 29 13.80 -1.64 11.01
CA GLN A 29 13.46 -0.53 11.90
C GLN A 29 11.96 -0.24 11.94
N HIS A 30 11.14 -0.94 11.15
CA HIS A 30 9.72 -0.63 10.98
C HIS A 30 9.51 0.85 10.63
N ALA A 31 10.32 1.37 9.71
CA ALA A 31 10.39 2.79 9.43
C ALA A 31 10.08 3.12 7.97
N LEU A 32 9.23 4.13 7.75
CA LEU A 32 9.04 4.76 6.44
C LEU A 32 9.76 6.10 6.43
N ALA A 33 10.34 6.42 5.29
CA ALA A 33 10.90 7.74 5.04
C ALA A 33 10.54 8.23 3.65
N ILE A 34 10.45 9.54 3.50
CA ILE A 34 10.48 10.19 2.20
C ILE A 34 11.87 10.78 1.96
N VAL A 35 12.37 10.63 0.74
CA VAL A 35 13.65 11.17 0.29
C VAL A 35 13.37 12.27 -0.70
N HIS A 36 13.75 13.50 -0.35
CA HIS A 36 13.57 14.67 -1.21
C HIS A 36 14.33 14.48 -2.53
N PRO A 37 13.71 14.77 -3.69
CA PRO A 37 14.30 14.47 -5.00
C PRO A 37 15.59 15.27 -5.27
N ASP A 38 15.63 16.56 -4.90
CA ASP A 38 16.78 17.42 -5.20
C ASP A 38 17.92 17.34 -4.18
N THR A 39 17.60 17.36 -2.88
CA THR A 39 18.60 17.40 -1.82
C THR A 39 19.05 16.01 -1.37
N GLY A 40 18.25 14.97 -1.64
CA GLY A 40 18.44 13.64 -1.10
C GLY A 40 18.22 13.55 0.42
N GLU A 41 17.71 14.62 1.04
CA GLU A 41 17.40 14.63 2.46
C GLU A 41 16.30 13.62 2.77
N LYS A 42 16.51 12.87 3.85
CA LYS A 42 15.60 11.80 4.28
C LYS A 42 14.82 12.26 5.50
N GLU A 43 13.50 12.29 5.36
CA GLU A 43 12.57 12.59 6.43
C GLU A 43 11.82 11.32 6.85
N VAL A 44 11.94 10.94 8.12
CA VAL A 44 11.30 9.74 8.66
C VAL A 44 9.83 10.05 9.00
N LEU A 45 8.91 9.34 8.38
CA LEU A 45 7.46 9.54 8.48
C LEU A 45 6.82 8.76 9.65
N THR A 46 7.59 7.85 10.26
CA THR A 46 7.15 6.94 11.30
C THR A 46 7.70 7.32 12.67
N VAL A 47 7.08 6.79 13.72
CA VAL A 47 7.52 6.97 15.10
C VAL A 47 7.75 5.61 15.77
N ASP A 48 8.83 5.48 16.55
CA ASP A 48 9.04 4.34 17.42
C ASP A 48 8.25 4.54 18.72
N LEU A 49 7.36 3.60 19.03
CA LEU A 49 6.51 3.60 20.22
C LEU A 49 6.85 2.49 21.20
N LEU A 50 8.02 1.85 21.06
CA LEU A 50 8.46 0.77 21.96
C LEU A 50 8.49 1.22 23.43
N ALA A 51 8.97 2.44 23.69
CA ALA A 51 8.99 3.03 25.04
C ALA A 51 7.57 3.25 25.60
N SER A 52 6.56 3.35 24.74
CA SER A 52 5.15 3.44 25.11
C SER A 52 4.45 2.06 25.19
N GLY A 53 5.18 0.97 25.01
CA GLY A 53 4.67 -0.40 25.09
C GLY A 53 4.06 -0.94 23.79
N PHE A 54 4.16 -0.21 22.68
CA PHE A 54 3.62 -0.64 21.39
C PHE A 54 4.72 -1.17 20.47
N VAL A 55 4.46 -2.30 19.81
CA VAL A 55 5.42 -2.96 18.93
C VAL A 55 4.82 -3.16 17.55
N ALA A 56 5.51 -2.68 16.53
CA ALA A 56 5.15 -2.91 15.14
C ALA A 56 5.60 -4.32 14.74
N ARG A 57 4.73 -5.07 14.05
CA ARG A 57 5.10 -6.37 13.49
C ARG A 57 5.85 -6.19 12.16
N PRO A 58 6.48 -7.24 11.61
CA PRO A 58 7.07 -7.18 10.28
C PRO A 58 6.07 -6.65 9.24
N GLY A 59 6.48 -5.66 8.44
CA GLY A 59 5.61 -4.99 7.48
C GLY A 59 4.63 -3.98 8.08
N GLU A 60 4.67 -3.74 9.39
CA GLU A 60 3.87 -2.72 10.06
C GLU A 60 4.75 -1.55 10.50
N VAL A 61 4.11 -0.39 10.67
CA VAL A 61 4.72 0.85 11.16
C VAL A 61 3.73 1.62 12.03
N PHE A 62 4.24 2.53 12.86
CA PHE A 62 3.43 3.52 13.54
C PHE A 62 3.63 4.90 12.96
N VAL A 63 2.53 5.61 12.73
CA VAL A 63 2.52 6.99 12.22
C VAL A 63 1.84 7.87 13.26
N LYS A 64 2.54 8.92 13.71
CA LYS A 64 1.94 9.95 14.58
C LYS A 64 0.95 10.79 13.76
N ASP A 65 -0.22 11.09 14.32
CA ASP A 65 -1.25 11.88 13.64
C ASP A 65 -1.68 13.08 14.50
N TRP A 66 -0.69 13.77 15.07
CA TRP A 66 -0.90 14.99 15.86
C TRP A 66 0.11 16.07 15.48
N SER A 67 -0.20 17.31 15.87
CA SER A 67 0.60 18.50 15.58
C SER A 67 0.83 18.66 14.06
N GLU A 68 2.06 18.91 13.64
CA GLU A 68 2.49 19.05 12.23
C GLU A 68 2.16 17.84 11.34
N HIS A 69 2.05 16.63 11.89
CA HIS A 69 1.79 15.40 11.11
C HIS A 69 0.31 14.98 11.13
N SER A 70 -0.60 15.82 11.61
CA SER A 70 -2.04 15.52 11.52
C SER A 70 -2.44 15.28 10.05
N GLY A 71 -3.13 14.18 9.76
CA GLY A 71 -3.51 13.77 8.42
C GLY A 71 -2.43 12.99 7.64
N LEU A 72 -1.23 12.77 8.20
CA LEU A 72 -0.16 12.01 7.53
C LEU A 72 -0.59 10.55 7.33
N ALA A 73 -1.13 9.91 8.37
CA ALA A 73 -1.57 8.51 8.29
C ALA A 73 -2.65 8.32 7.22
N HIS A 74 -3.63 9.22 7.18
CA HIS A 74 -4.69 9.22 6.17
C HIS A 74 -4.14 9.44 4.75
N THR A 75 -3.13 10.29 4.61
CA THR A 75 -2.48 10.58 3.32
C THR A 75 -1.68 9.39 2.81
N LEU A 76 -0.96 8.69 3.69
CA LEU A 76 -0.28 7.44 3.35
C LEU A 76 -1.26 6.36 2.89
N ALA A 77 -2.42 6.28 3.56
CA ALA A 77 -3.50 5.38 3.16
C ALA A 77 -4.11 5.72 1.81
N ARG A 78 -4.48 6.99 1.60
CA ARG A 78 -5.05 7.47 0.34
C ARG A 78 -4.10 7.27 -0.85
N ASN A 79 -2.80 7.36 -0.61
CA ASN A 79 -1.79 7.12 -1.64
C ASN A 79 -1.51 5.62 -1.87
N GLY A 80 -2.11 4.70 -1.11
CA GLY A 80 -1.82 3.26 -1.23
C GLY A 80 -0.39 2.89 -0.82
N ILE A 81 0.21 3.67 0.08
CA ILE A 81 1.54 3.36 0.65
C ILE A 81 1.40 2.46 1.87
N ALA A 82 0.34 2.66 2.65
CA ALA A 82 0.05 1.86 3.83
C ALA A 82 -1.47 1.68 4.02
N ALA A 83 -1.89 0.71 4.81
CA ALA A 83 -3.29 0.50 5.17
C ALA A 83 -3.47 0.56 6.69
N PHE A 84 -4.56 1.14 7.17
CA PHE A 84 -4.85 1.20 8.61
C PHE A 84 -5.06 -0.20 9.19
N ILE A 85 -4.49 -0.45 10.37
CA ILE A 85 -4.77 -1.63 11.21
C ILE A 85 -5.60 -1.20 12.41
N GLU A 86 -5.07 -0.25 13.20
CA GLU A 86 -5.74 0.27 14.39
C GLU A 86 -5.23 1.67 14.74
N ALA A 87 -5.97 2.35 15.61
CA ALA A 87 -5.51 3.54 16.31
C ALA A 87 -5.08 3.16 17.72
N VAL A 88 -3.96 3.70 18.18
CA VAL A 88 -3.47 3.60 19.55
C VAL A 88 -3.36 5.00 20.16
N LEU A 89 -3.62 5.10 21.46
CA LEU A 89 -3.52 6.36 22.19
C LEU A 89 -2.19 6.40 22.94
N VAL A 90 -1.38 7.42 22.66
CA VAL A 90 -0.01 7.54 23.15
C VAL A 90 0.10 8.68 24.16
N GLY A 91 0.81 8.40 25.25
CA GLY A 91 1.16 9.39 26.26
C GLY A 91 -0.01 9.88 27.13
N PRO A 92 0.26 10.83 28.03
CA PRO A 92 -0.72 11.29 29.03
C PRO A 92 -1.90 12.06 28.41
N PHE A 93 -1.72 12.62 27.22
CA PHE A 93 -2.75 13.36 26.49
C PHE A 93 -3.56 12.48 25.52
N GLN A 94 -3.30 11.16 25.51
CA GLN A 94 -4.00 10.20 24.66
C GLN A 94 -4.03 10.63 23.18
N GLN A 95 -2.87 11.01 22.64
CA GLN A 95 -2.79 11.43 21.24
C GLN A 95 -2.81 10.22 20.30
N PRO A 96 -3.49 10.30 19.14
CA PRO A 96 -3.66 9.15 18.27
C PRO A 96 -2.42 8.88 17.42
N ALA A 97 -1.85 7.69 17.54
CA ALA A 97 -0.96 7.12 16.54
C ALA A 97 -1.68 5.99 15.81
N TYR A 98 -1.39 5.80 14.54
CA TYR A 98 -1.98 4.73 13.76
C TYR A 98 -0.96 3.64 13.50
N ARG A 99 -1.32 2.41 13.84
CA ARG A 99 -0.61 1.24 13.34
C ARG A 99 -1.07 0.98 11.92
N MET A 100 -0.13 0.90 11.00
CA MET A 100 -0.42 0.73 9.59
C MET A 100 0.41 -0.40 9.00
N ARG A 101 -0.18 -1.14 8.05
CA ARG A 101 0.51 -2.13 7.23
C ARG A 101 1.12 -1.44 6.02
N VAL A 102 2.41 -1.62 5.78
CA VAL A 102 3.09 -1.16 4.57
C VAL A 102 2.62 -2.01 3.38
N LEU A 103 2.23 -1.35 2.29
CA LEU A 103 1.81 -2.02 1.07
C LEU A 103 3.03 -2.17 0.16
N ALA A 104 3.50 -3.40 0.03
CA ALA A 104 4.74 -3.73 -0.66
C ALA A 104 4.56 -3.85 -2.18
N GLU A 105 3.73 -3.01 -2.80
CA GLU A 105 3.72 -2.81 -4.25
C GLU A 105 2.81 -1.64 -4.62
N SER A 106 3.24 -0.90 -5.64
CA SER A 106 2.47 0.20 -6.21
C SER A 106 1.23 -0.34 -6.92
N LEU A 107 0.12 -0.48 -6.19
CA LEU A 107 -1.17 -0.25 -6.82
C LEU A 107 -1.22 1.25 -7.15
N VAL A 108 -0.88 1.59 -8.40
CA VAL A 108 -1.03 2.94 -8.93
C VAL A 108 -2.53 3.23 -8.90
N PHE A 109 -2.98 4.00 -7.90
CA PHE A 109 -4.32 4.57 -7.93
C PHE A 109 -4.26 5.92 -8.64
N PRO A 110 -4.85 6.04 -9.84
CA PRO A 110 -4.80 7.28 -10.60
C PRO A 110 -5.53 8.42 -9.87
N THR A 111 -4.86 9.56 -9.71
CA THR A 111 -5.46 10.83 -9.30
C THR A 111 -6.25 11.46 -10.47
N LYS A 112 -7.04 12.51 -10.18
CA LYS A 112 -8.04 13.13 -11.08
C LYS A 112 -7.57 13.50 -12.50
N GLU A 113 -6.27 13.64 -12.76
CA GLU A 113 -5.74 13.92 -14.11
C GLU A 113 -5.61 12.66 -14.99
N SER A 114 -5.70 11.46 -14.41
CA SER A 114 -5.54 10.18 -15.12
C SER A 114 -6.84 9.60 -15.71
N HIS A 115 -7.96 10.33 -15.69
CA HIS A 115 -9.21 9.87 -16.33
C HIS A 115 -9.04 9.59 -17.83
N SER A 116 -8.12 10.28 -18.51
CA SER A 116 -7.83 10.05 -19.93
C SER A 116 -6.98 8.81 -20.19
N GLN A 117 -6.19 8.33 -19.21
CA GLN A 117 -5.36 7.13 -19.32
C GLN A 117 -6.06 5.86 -18.82
N LEU A 118 -7.00 5.99 -17.87
CA LEU A 118 -7.89 4.89 -17.45
C LEU A 118 -8.71 4.31 -18.62
N ALA A 119 -9.17 5.15 -19.55
CA ALA A 119 -9.88 4.69 -20.75
C ALA A 119 -9.03 3.82 -21.70
N VAL A 120 -7.69 3.93 -21.60
CA VAL A 120 -6.74 3.19 -22.43
C VAL A 120 -6.22 1.93 -21.73
N LEU A 121 -6.13 1.94 -20.40
CA LEU A 121 -5.64 0.81 -19.60
C LEU A 121 -6.73 -0.18 -19.18
N LEU A 122 -8.00 0.23 -19.11
CA LEU A 122 -9.12 -0.67 -18.80
C LEU A 122 -9.21 -1.87 -19.77
N PRO A 123 -9.11 -1.70 -21.10
CA PRO A 123 -9.14 -2.83 -22.04
C PRO A 123 -7.96 -3.80 -21.86
N GLN A 124 -6.76 -3.26 -21.56
CA GLN A 124 -5.54 -4.07 -21.37
C GLN A 124 -5.59 -4.85 -20.04
N THR A 125 -6.21 -4.25 -19.02
CA THR A 125 -6.39 -4.88 -17.71
C THR A 125 -7.49 -5.95 -17.78
N GLU A 126 -8.58 -5.69 -18.49
CA GLU A 126 -9.63 -6.68 -18.79
C GLU A 126 -9.09 -7.86 -19.61
N GLU A 127 -8.23 -7.60 -20.60
CA GLU A 127 -7.59 -8.65 -21.41
C GLU A 127 -6.63 -9.52 -20.58
N ALA A 128 -5.83 -8.90 -19.70
CA ALA A 128 -4.95 -9.61 -18.78
C ALA A 128 -5.73 -10.47 -17.77
N ILE A 129 -6.87 -9.98 -17.26
CA ILE A 129 -7.77 -10.73 -16.36
C ILE A 129 -8.43 -11.88 -17.13
N ALA A 130 -8.91 -11.64 -18.35
CA ALA A 130 -9.50 -12.67 -19.19
C ALA A 130 -8.48 -13.74 -19.60
N GLU A 131 -7.22 -13.38 -19.82
CA GLU A 131 -6.13 -14.32 -20.06
C GLU A 131 -5.79 -15.13 -18.81
N ALA A 132 -5.67 -14.49 -17.64
CA ALA A 132 -5.47 -15.19 -16.36
C ALA A 132 -6.63 -16.16 -16.05
N HIS A 133 -7.88 -15.75 -16.27
CA HIS A 133 -9.05 -16.61 -16.08
C HIS A 133 -9.07 -17.78 -17.08
N ARG A 134 -8.75 -17.55 -18.36
CA ARG A 134 -8.62 -18.62 -19.36
C ARG A 134 -7.50 -19.60 -19.01
N ALA A 135 -6.36 -19.10 -18.52
CA ALA A 135 -5.25 -19.93 -18.07
C ALA A 135 -5.64 -20.79 -16.85
N ALA A 136 -6.35 -20.21 -15.88
CA ALA A 136 -6.89 -20.94 -14.72
C ALA A 136 -7.90 -22.01 -15.13
N CYS A 137 -8.84 -21.69 -16.03
CA CYS A 137 -9.81 -22.66 -16.56
C CYS A 137 -9.15 -23.77 -17.40
N ALA A 138 -8.08 -23.45 -18.14
CA ALA A 138 -7.30 -24.44 -18.90
C ALA A 138 -6.49 -25.36 -17.98
N ALA A 139 -5.91 -24.82 -16.90
CA ALA A 139 -5.24 -25.61 -15.87
C ALA A 139 -6.22 -26.53 -15.13
N ALA A 140 -7.40 -26.03 -14.76
CA ALA A 140 -8.45 -26.79 -14.08
C ALA A 140 -9.09 -27.89 -14.95
N SER A 141 -9.02 -27.77 -16.28
CA SER A 141 -9.48 -28.81 -17.22
C SER A 141 -8.37 -29.77 -17.68
N GLY A 142 -7.12 -29.47 -17.33
CA GLY A 142 -5.96 -30.35 -17.52
C GLY A 142 -5.72 -31.27 -16.32
N ASN A 143 -4.76 -32.18 -16.44
CA ASN A 143 -4.35 -33.10 -15.37
C ASN A 143 -3.46 -32.38 -14.31
N SER A 144 -3.70 -31.09 -14.07
CA SER A 144 -2.98 -30.29 -13.08
C SER A 144 -3.52 -30.57 -11.67
N ASN A 145 -2.62 -30.48 -10.69
CA ASN A 145 -2.95 -30.69 -9.29
C ASN A 145 -3.53 -29.42 -8.66
N ASP A 146 -4.38 -29.56 -7.62
CA ASP A 146 -5.03 -28.45 -6.92
C ASP A 146 -4.02 -27.39 -6.39
N ALA A 147 -2.77 -27.79 -6.15
CA ALA A 147 -1.72 -26.90 -5.67
C ALA A 147 -1.21 -25.90 -6.73
N GLU A 148 -1.40 -26.18 -8.02
CA GLU A 148 -1.08 -25.27 -9.13
C GLU A 148 -2.24 -24.31 -9.45
N ILE A 149 -3.47 -24.68 -9.08
CA ILE A 149 -4.71 -23.99 -9.46
C ILE A 149 -5.12 -22.94 -8.42
N GLU A 150 -4.99 -23.22 -7.12
CA GLU A 150 -5.35 -22.28 -6.05
C GLU A 150 -4.64 -20.91 -6.12
N PRO A 151 -3.31 -20.83 -6.39
CA PRO A 151 -2.64 -19.53 -6.49
C PRO A 151 -3.15 -18.67 -7.66
N LEU A 152 -3.67 -19.31 -8.72
CA LEU A 152 -4.24 -18.60 -9.87
C LEU A 152 -5.62 -18.02 -9.55
N TRP A 153 -6.42 -18.73 -8.74
CA TRP A 153 -7.70 -18.22 -8.24
C TRP A 153 -7.52 -17.08 -7.24
N ASP A 154 -6.59 -17.21 -6.30
CA ASP A 154 -6.29 -16.15 -5.33
C ASP A 154 -5.81 -14.87 -6.03
N LEU A 155 -5.02 -15.01 -7.11
CA LEU A 155 -4.60 -13.88 -7.93
C LEU A 155 -5.78 -13.22 -8.65
N ALA A 156 -6.69 -14.00 -9.24
CA ALA A 156 -7.88 -13.47 -9.92
C ALA A 156 -8.83 -12.74 -8.97
N GLU A 157 -9.06 -13.28 -7.77
CA GLU A 157 -9.88 -12.65 -6.73
C GLU A 157 -9.24 -11.35 -6.22
N THR A 158 -7.93 -11.35 -6.02
CA THR A 158 -7.18 -10.15 -5.60
C THR A 158 -7.29 -9.03 -6.65
N LEU A 159 -7.19 -9.36 -7.94
CA LEU A 159 -7.30 -8.39 -9.04
C LEU A 159 -8.72 -7.82 -9.16
N MET A 160 -9.75 -8.64 -8.99
CA MET A 160 -11.15 -8.19 -9.07
C MET A 160 -11.56 -7.34 -7.87
N ALA A 161 -11.09 -7.68 -6.68
CA ALA A 161 -11.26 -6.87 -5.48
C ALA A 161 -10.58 -5.50 -5.61
N ALA A 162 -9.38 -5.45 -6.21
CA ALA A 162 -8.67 -4.20 -6.46
C ALA A 162 -9.39 -3.28 -7.47
N LEU A 163 -10.18 -3.86 -8.38
CA LEU A 163 -10.95 -3.13 -9.40
C LEU A 163 -12.42 -2.89 -9.04
N GLN A 164 -12.88 -3.32 -7.86
CA GLN A 164 -14.28 -3.24 -7.41
C GLN A 164 -15.28 -3.95 -8.35
N ILE A 165 -14.82 -4.94 -9.12
CA ILE A 165 -15.68 -5.72 -10.00
C ILE A 165 -16.34 -6.82 -9.17
N GLY A 166 -17.66 -6.79 -9.05
CA GLY A 166 -18.42 -7.81 -8.32
C GLY A 166 -18.71 -9.05 -9.18
N GLY A 167 -18.48 -10.25 -8.63
CA GLY A 167 -18.86 -11.53 -9.24
C GLY A 167 -18.18 -12.73 -8.56
N GLU A 168 -18.82 -13.90 -8.59
CA GLU A 168 -18.20 -15.18 -8.21
C GLU A 168 -17.35 -15.70 -9.39
N ILE A 169 -16.08 -16.01 -9.11
CA ILE A 169 -15.08 -16.40 -10.11
C ILE A 169 -14.77 -17.91 -10.03
N ARG A 170 -14.91 -18.48 -8.83
CA ARG A 170 -14.77 -19.92 -8.61
C ARG A 170 -16.03 -20.63 -9.13
N PRO A 171 -15.90 -21.73 -9.89
CA PRO A 171 -17.04 -22.55 -10.32
C PRO A 171 -17.72 -23.29 -9.17
#